data_AF-A0AAJ7V9J5-F1
#
_entry.id   AF-A0AAJ7V9J5-F1
#
_cell.length_a   1.000
_cell.length_b   1.000
_cell.length_c   1.000
_cell.angle_alpha   90.00
_cell.angle_beta   90.00
_cell.angle_gamma   90.00
#
_symmetry.space_group_name_H-M   'P 1'
#
loop_
_entity.id
_entity.type
_entity.pdbx_description
1 polymer ?
#
loop_
_entity_poly.entity_id
_entity_poly.type
_entity_poly.pdbx_seq_one_letter_code
_entity_poly.pdbx_strand_id
1 'polypeptide(L)'
;MGVTYGKKKDLQHFPASVMQTHQNEQQERRPELQAFQPQLQSEEESGNLIRPKKPLNPLTASKSHQELHKELRMTHNRRVSQEGKTELQRVLEKRRWDQKKKASKDQEEVKKSRSPLHQELLKRHHRLEKLEREEKGQQREEPEFLRVKERLRRTGSLDAGEKEL
;
A
#
# COMPACT_ATOMS: atom_id res chain seq x y z
N MET A 1 10.37 -39.42 -21.53
CA MET A 1 10.61 -38.83 -22.86
C MET A 1 9.58 -37.73 -23.08
N GLY A 2 10.00 -36.49 -23.32
CA GLY A 2 9.11 -35.39 -23.73
C GLY A 2 9.02 -34.21 -22.76
N VAL A 3 10.04 -33.36 -22.77
CA VAL A 3 10.00 -31.98 -22.26
C VAL A 3 9.55 -31.10 -23.43
N THR A 4 8.58 -30.18 -23.27
CA THR A 4 8.52 -28.96 -24.10
C THR A 4 7.70 -27.82 -23.46
N TYR A 5 8.42 -26.75 -23.07
CA TYR A 5 8.22 -25.29 -23.27
C TYR A 5 6.76 -24.75 -23.37
N GLY A 6 6.31 -23.78 -22.58
CA GLY A 6 6.89 -22.44 -22.47
C GLY A 6 6.03 -21.40 -23.22
N LYS A 7 5.01 -20.85 -22.56
CA LYS A 7 4.41 -19.55 -22.91
C LYS A 7 4.27 -18.74 -21.62
N LYS A 8 5.37 -18.12 -21.21
CA LYS A 8 5.30 -16.98 -20.29
C LYS A 8 4.48 -15.93 -21.02
N LYS A 9 3.31 -15.62 -20.47
CA LYS A 9 2.62 -14.39 -20.81
C LYS A 9 3.48 -13.34 -20.14
N ASP A 10 4.37 -12.73 -20.91
CA ASP A 10 5.06 -11.52 -20.48
C ASP A 10 3.97 -10.49 -20.25
N LEU A 11 3.47 -10.46 -19.02
CA LEU A 11 2.67 -9.38 -18.51
C LEU A 11 3.66 -8.23 -18.45
N GLN A 12 3.75 -7.50 -19.56
CA GLN A 12 4.42 -6.21 -19.65
C GLN A 12 3.95 -5.43 -18.43
N HIS A 13 4.81 -5.38 -17.41
CA HIS A 13 4.62 -4.53 -16.26
C HIS A 13 4.90 -3.13 -16.80
N PHE A 14 3.86 -2.51 -17.36
CA PHE A 14 3.88 -1.08 -17.55
C PHE A 14 4.18 -0.50 -16.17
N PRO A 15 5.27 0.27 -16.00
CA PRO A 15 5.47 0.96 -14.76
C PRO A 15 4.22 1.81 -14.59
N ALA A 16 3.44 1.49 -13.56
CA ALA A 16 2.30 2.30 -13.19
C ALA A 16 2.88 3.69 -12.99
N SER A 17 2.62 4.56 -13.98
CA SER A 17 3.07 5.94 -13.95
C SER A 17 2.61 6.44 -12.60
N VAL A 18 3.59 6.74 -11.74
CA VAL A 18 3.38 7.53 -10.53
C VAL A 18 2.82 8.84 -11.05
N MET A 19 1.51 8.87 -11.23
CA MET A 19 0.73 10.07 -11.31
C MET A 19 0.98 10.69 -9.96
N GLN A 20 1.95 11.59 -9.96
CA GLN A 20 2.25 12.48 -8.87
C GLN A 20 0.97 13.29 -8.68
N THR A 21 0.05 12.76 -7.86
CA THR A 21 -1.14 13.48 -7.43
C THR A 21 -0.68 14.52 -6.43
N HIS A 22 -0.01 15.55 -6.92
CA HIS A 22 0.15 16.83 -6.26
C HIS A 22 -1.20 17.55 -6.25
N GLN A 23 -2.21 16.95 -5.63
CA GLN A 23 -3.47 17.66 -5.45
C GLN A 23 -3.93 17.48 -4.02
N ASN A 24 -3.85 18.63 -3.34
CA ASN A 24 -4.68 19.03 -2.23
C ASN A 24 -4.09 18.88 -0.81
N GLU A 25 -2.78 19.11 -0.66
CA GLU A 25 -2.16 19.53 0.61
C GLU A 25 -1.49 20.92 0.53
N GLN A 26 -1.72 21.68 -0.54
CA GLN A 26 -1.19 23.04 -0.68
C GLN A 26 -2.12 24.14 -0.13
N GLN A 27 -3.29 23.81 0.41
CA GLN A 27 -4.20 24.84 0.92
C GLN A 27 -3.82 25.37 2.31
N GLU A 28 -2.91 24.70 3.03
CA GLU A 28 -2.46 25.12 4.37
C GLU A 28 -0.97 25.47 4.45
N ARG A 29 -0.17 25.11 3.44
CA ARG A 29 1.18 25.65 3.26
C ARG A 29 1.09 26.89 2.37
N ARG A 30 0.45 27.95 2.88
CA ARG A 30 0.89 29.28 2.46
C ARG A 30 2.40 29.31 2.72
N PRO A 31 3.25 29.67 1.74
CA PRO A 31 4.50 30.27 2.17
C PRO A 31 4.05 31.43 3.06
N GLU A 32 4.48 31.40 4.32
CA GLU A 32 4.60 32.60 5.16
C GLU A 32 4.88 33.74 4.19
N LEU A 33 4.01 34.75 4.20
CA LEU A 33 4.29 35.96 3.49
C LEU A 33 5.55 36.51 4.16
N GLN A 34 6.71 36.05 3.71
CA GLN A 34 7.86 36.89 3.54
C GLN A 34 7.32 37.95 2.60
N ALA A 35 6.70 38.96 3.21
CA ALA A 35 6.58 40.26 2.66
C ALA A 35 8.01 40.57 2.27
N PHE A 36 8.33 40.31 1.00
CA PHE A 36 9.42 40.98 0.36
C PHE A 36 9.04 42.45 0.51
N GLN A 37 9.52 43.05 1.60
CA GLN A 37 9.68 44.48 1.67
C GLN A 37 10.28 44.83 0.31
N PRO A 38 9.65 45.72 -0.48
CA PRO A 38 10.30 46.20 -1.67
C PRO A 38 11.57 46.86 -1.14
N GLN A 39 12.68 46.14 -1.26
CA GLN A 39 13.98 46.64 -0.91
C GLN A 39 14.15 47.81 -1.87
N LEU A 40 14.01 49.03 -1.33
CA LEU A 40 14.41 50.25 -2.00
C LEU A 40 15.92 50.14 -2.18
N GLN A 41 16.33 49.39 -3.20
CA GLN A 41 17.70 49.32 -3.62
C GLN A 41 17.93 50.54 -4.49
N SER A 42 18.47 51.55 -3.82
CA SER A 42 19.56 52.40 -4.29
C SER A 42 19.51 52.75 -5.78
N GLU A 43 19.10 53.98 -6.03
CA GLU A 43 19.60 54.72 -7.18
C GLU A 43 21.12 54.75 -7.11
N GLU A 44 21.81 53.94 -7.92
CA GLU A 44 23.14 54.30 -8.41
C GLU A 44 23.56 53.45 -9.61
N GLU A 45 23.79 54.19 -10.71
CA GLU A 45 24.80 53.97 -11.73
C GLU A 45 24.78 52.66 -12.54
N SER A 46 24.01 52.67 -13.63
CA SER A 46 24.40 52.03 -14.90
C SER A 46 23.65 52.69 -16.05
N GLY A 47 24.16 53.84 -16.46
CA GLY A 47 23.45 54.86 -17.25
C GLY A 47 23.01 54.52 -18.67
N ASN A 48 23.05 53.27 -19.18
CA ASN A 48 22.67 53.00 -20.58
C ASN A 48 22.03 51.61 -20.88
N LEU A 49 21.56 50.84 -19.90
CA LEU A 49 20.86 49.57 -20.18
C LEU A 49 19.41 49.57 -19.67
N ILE A 50 18.43 49.48 -20.58
CA ILE A 50 17.02 49.24 -20.24
C ILE A 50 16.90 47.80 -19.75
N ARG A 51 16.84 47.60 -18.43
CA ARG A 51 16.53 46.30 -17.84
C ARG A 51 15.02 46.04 -17.91
N PRO A 52 14.56 44.89 -18.44
CA PRO A 52 13.14 44.57 -18.41
C PRO A 52 12.67 44.46 -16.94
N LYS A 53 11.76 45.36 -16.55
CA LYS A 53 11.08 45.29 -15.24
C LYS A 53 9.99 44.23 -15.32
N LYS A 54 9.93 43.33 -14.33
CA LYS A 54 8.83 42.36 -14.21
C LYS A 54 7.52 43.14 -14.00
N PRO A 55 6.50 42.98 -14.86
CA PRO A 55 5.22 43.64 -14.62
C PRO A 55 4.65 43.16 -13.29
N LEU A 56 4.11 44.10 -12.51
CA LEU A 56 3.52 43.79 -11.22
C LEU A 56 2.30 42.88 -11.42
N ASN A 57 2.26 41.75 -10.69
CA ASN A 57 1.12 40.85 -10.76
C ASN A 57 -0.13 41.60 -10.27
N PRO A 58 -1.22 41.71 -11.05
CA PRO A 58 -2.43 42.43 -10.65
C PRO A 58 -3.03 41.88 -9.34
N LEU A 59 -2.79 40.60 -9.04
CA LEU A 59 -3.18 39.99 -7.77
C LEU A 59 -2.46 40.61 -6.56
N THR A 60 -1.22 41.08 -6.75
CA THR A 60 -0.40 41.72 -5.72
C THR A 60 -0.33 43.24 -5.85
N ALA A 61 -0.70 43.80 -7.00
CA ALA A 61 -0.52 45.21 -7.32
C ALA A 61 -1.51 46.14 -6.63
N SER A 62 -2.73 45.66 -6.37
CA SER A 62 -3.75 46.43 -5.67
C SER A 62 -4.06 45.82 -4.31
N LYS A 63 -3.89 46.62 -3.25
CA LYS A 63 -4.27 46.25 -1.88
C LYS A 63 -5.77 45.90 -1.78
N SER A 64 -6.61 46.67 -2.48
CA SER A 64 -8.05 46.42 -2.57
C SER A 64 -8.36 45.04 -3.19
N HIS A 65 -7.64 44.65 -4.24
CA HIS A 65 -7.84 43.33 -4.85
C HIS A 65 -7.42 42.19 -3.91
N GLN A 66 -6.31 42.35 -3.17
CA GLN A 66 -5.89 41.38 -2.16
C GLN A 66 -6.92 41.25 -1.02
N GLU A 67 -7.46 42.37 -0.55
CA GLU A 67 -8.48 42.41 0.50
C GLU A 67 -9.77 41.73 0.06
N LEU A 68 -10.25 42.02 -1.16
CA LEU A 68 -11.39 41.33 -1.75
C LEU A 68 -11.15 39.82 -1.84
N HIS A 69 -9.97 39.37 -2.30
CA HIS A 69 -9.66 37.94 -2.37
C HIS A 69 -9.62 37.28 -0.99
N LYS A 70 -9.13 37.99 0.04
CA LYS A 70 -9.18 37.53 1.42
C LYS A 70 -10.64 37.39 1.87
N GLU A 71 -11.46 38.42 1.68
CA GLU A 71 -12.87 38.43 2.06
C GLU A 71 -13.68 37.34 1.34
N LEU A 72 -13.50 37.16 0.03
CA LEU A 72 -14.17 36.11 -0.75
C LEU A 72 -13.83 34.71 -0.24
N ARG A 73 -12.57 34.44 0.11
CA ARG A 73 -12.19 33.17 0.73
C ARG A 73 -12.79 33.01 2.12
N MET A 74 -12.79 34.07 2.93
CA MET A 74 -13.36 34.03 4.28
C MET A 74 -14.86 33.79 4.26
N THR A 75 -15.58 34.45 3.35
CA THR A 75 -17.04 34.29 3.18
C THR A 75 -17.40 32.91 2.63
N HIS A 76 -16.68 32.41 1.63
CA HIS A 76 -16.85 31.04 1.12
C HIS A 76 -16.59 30.01 2.23
N ASN A 77 -15.46 30.10 2.94
CA ASN A 77 -15.13 29.15 4.00
C ASN A 77 -16.12 29.22 5.16
N ARG A 78 -16.64 30.40 5.48
CA ARG A 78 -17.70 30.58 6.49
C ARG A 78 -19.01 29.94 6.05
N ARG A 79 -19.43 30.12 4.79
CA ARG A 79 -20.63 29.48 4.23
C ARG A 79 -20.51 27.96 4.21
N VAL A 80 -19.37 27.45 3.71
CA VAL A 80 -19.07 26.00 3.72
C VAL A 80 -18.99 25.44 5.15
N SER A 81 -18.51 26.21 6.12
CA SER A 81 -18.50 25.78 7.53
C SER A 81 -19.90 25.75 8.15
N GLN A 82 -20.79 26.66 7.75
CA GLN A 82 -22.17 26.73 8.23
C GLN A 82 -23.08 25.65 7.61
N GLU A 83 -22.93 25.40 6.30
CA GLU A 83 -23.66 24.35 5.56
C GLU A 83 -23.04 22.95 5.76
N GLY A 84 -21.84 22.89 6.34
CA GLY A 84 -21.06 21.67 6.47
C GLY A 84 -20.35 21.29 5.17
N LYS A 85 -19.46 20.29 5.27
CA LYS A 85 -18.71 19.79 4.11
C LYS A 85 -19.67 19.15 3.10
N THR A 86 -19.55 19.55 1.84
CA THR A 86 -20.30 18.92 0.74
C THR A 86 -20.00 17.43 0.66
N GLU A 87 -20.91 16.66 0.07
CA GLU A 87 -20.72 15.22 -0.12
C GLU A 87 -19.40 14.91 -0.85
N LEU A 88 -19.13 15.62 -1.95
CA LEU A 88 -17.87 15.48 -2.69
C LEU A 88 -16.65 15.76 -1.80
N GLN A 89 -16.67 16.81 -0.98
CA GLN A 89 -15.58 17.12 -0.07
C GLN A 89 -15.37 16.00 0.97
N ARG A 90 -16.46 15.48 1.56
CA ARG A 90 -16.39 14.33 2.48
C ARG A 90 -15.82 13.09 1.80
N VAL A 91 -16.24 12.79 0.58
CA VAL A 91 -15.75 11.65 -0.20
C VAL A 91 -14.26 11.80 -0.53
N LEU A 92 -13.81 12.99 -0.93
CA LEU A 92 -12.40 13.26 -1.21
C LEU A 92 -11.54 13.17 0.06
N GLU A 93 -12.00 13.73 1.18
CA GLU A 93 -11.31 13.60 2.47
C GLU A 93 -11.22 12.15 2.93
N LYS A 94 -12.33 11.41 2.86
CA LYS A 94 -12.38 9.98 3.16
C LYS A 94 -11.40 9.21 2.28
N ARG A 95 -11.40 9.44 0.97
CA ARG A 95 -10.48 8.80 0.04
C ARG A 95 -9.02 9.11 0.35
N ARG A 96 -8.69 10.34 0.75
CA ARG A 96 -7.33 10.70 1.17
C ARG A 96 -6.93 9.99 2.46
N TRP A 97 -7.83 9.96 3.45
CA TRP A 97 -7.58 9.29 4.72
C TRP A 97 -7.44 7.77 4.55
N ASP A 98 -8.32 7.14 3.76
CA ASP A 98 -8.27 5.72 3.43
C ASP A 98 -6.94 5.35 2.75
N GLN A 99 -6.46 6.18 1.81
CA GLN A 99 -5.15 5.99 1.17
C GLN A 99 -3.99 6.07 2.17
N LYS A 100 -3.97 7.10 3.04
CA LYS A 100 -2.93 7.25 4.07
C LYS A 100 -2.95 6.09 5.06
N LYS A 101 -4.14 5.65 5.49
CA LYS A 101 -4.32 4.48 6.35
C LYS A 101 -3.82 3.20 5.71
N LYS A 102 -4.14 2.97 4.43
CA LYS A 102 -3.66 1.79 3.71
C LYS A 102 -2.13 1.76 3.67
N ALA A 103 -1.49 2.87 3.29
CA ALA A 103 -0.03 2.96 3.27
C ALA A 103 0.60 2.72 4.65
N SER A 104 0.01 3.28 5.72
CA SER A 104 0.47 3.03 7.09
C SER A 104 0.28 1.59 7.53
N LYS A 105 -0.85 0.98 7.18
CA LYS A 105 -1.16 -0.41 7.52
C LYS A 105 -0.22 -1.37 6.81
N ASP A 106 0.04 -1.17 5.52
CA ASP A 106 0.98 -1.98 4.75
C ASP A 106 2.40 -1.90 5.36
N GLN A 107 2.83 -0.71 5.77
CA GLN A 107 4.12 -0.53 6.47
C GLN A 107 4.15 -1.23 7.84
N GLU A 108 3.05 -1.17 8.59
CA GLU A 108 2.93 -1.84 9.88
C GLU A 108 2.86 -3.37 9.75
N GLU A 109 2.21 -3.91 8.72
CA GLU A 109 2.16 -5.34 8.42
C GLU A 109 3.53 -5.89 8.00
N VAL A 110 4.31 -5.13 7.23
CA VAL A 110 5.71 -5.49 6.92
C VAL A 110 6.57 -5.50 8.19
N LYS A 111 6.38 -4.52 9.08
CA LYS A 111 7.11 -4.47 10.37
C LYS A 111 6.67 -5.60 11.30
N LYS A 112 5.38 -5.90 11.37
CA LYS A 112 4.82 -6.99 12.17
C LYS A 112 5.25 -8.36 11.65
N SER A 113 5.26 -8.56 10.34
CA SER A 113 5.76 -9.82 9.75
C SER A 113 7.27 -9.99 9.92
N ARG A 114 8.03 -8.90 10.00
CA ARG A 114 9.45 -8.93 10.38
C ARG A 114 9.69 -9.13 11.90
N SER A 115 8.66 -9.00 12.73
CA SER A 115 8.80 -9.14 14.19
C SER A 115 9.36 -10.53 14.56
N PRO A 116 10.32 -10.63 15.50
CA PRO A 116 10.83 -11.91 15.98
C PRO A 116 9.71 -12.85 16.44
N LEU A 117 8.68 -12.31 17.10
CA LEU A 117 7.52 -13.09 17.54
C LEU A 117 6.74 -13.70 16.37
N HIS A 118 6.59 -12.98 15.26
CA HIS A 118 5.89 -13.48 14.08
C HIS A 118 6.66 -14.64 13.43
N GLN A 119 7.99 -14.53 13.38
CA GLN A 119 8.85 -15.63 12.90
C GLN A 119 8.74 -16.86 13.81
N GLU A 120 8.69 -16.68 15.13
CA GLU A 120 8.51 -17.77 16.09
C GLU A 120 7.15 -18.47 15.91
N LEU A 121 6.07 -17.69 15.72
CA LEU A 121 4.75 -18.22 15.42
C LEU A 121 4.73 -19.04 14.12
N LEU A 122 5.37 -18.55 13.06
CA LEU A 122 5.51 -19.28 11.79
C LEU A 122 6.25 -20.61 11.97
N LYS A 123 7.36 -20.61 12.72
CA LYS A 123 8.10 -21.85 13.05
C LYS A 123 7.24 -22.83 13.83
N ARG A 124 6.50 -22.36 14.84
CA ARG A 124 5.60 -23.19 15.65
C ARG A 124 4.47 -23.77 14.80
N HIS A 125 3.86 -22.98 13.93
CA HIS A 125 2.84 -23.43 12.99
C HIS A 125 3.37 -24.56 12.10
N HIS A 126 4.54 -24.37 11.48
CA HIS A 126 5.18 -25.40 10.65
C HIS A 126 5.48 -26.69 11.43
N ARG A 127 5.90 -26.58 12.69
CA ARG A 127 6.14 -27.74 13.56
C ARG A 127 4.85 -28.51 13.84
N LEU A 128 3.76 -27.80 14.13
CA LEU A 128 2.46 -28.42 14.39
C LEU A 128 1.90 -29.08 13.12
N GLU A 129 2.01 -28.44 11.96
CA GLU A 129 1.55 -29.02 10.69
C GLU A 129 2.29 -30.33 10.35
N LYS A 130 3.60 -30.40 10.62
CA LYS A 130 4.37 -31.64 10.47
C LYS A 130 3.87 -32.74 11.39
N LEU A 131 3.70 -32.43 12.68
CA LEU A 131 3.20 -33.41 13.66
C LEU A 131 1.79 -33.89 13.29
N GLU A 132 0.91 -33.01 12.84
CA GLU A 132 -0.44 -33.38 12.41
C GLU A 132 -0.40 -34.29 11.17
N ARG A 133 0.51 -34.06 10.22
CA ARG A 133 0.71 -34.97 9.08
C ARG A 133 1.27 -36.32 9.49
N GLU A 134 2.22 -36.34 10.42
CA GLU A 134 2.79 -37.57 10.97
C GLU A 134 1.74 -38.37 11.74
N GLU A 135 0.92 -37.72 12.57
CA GLU A 135 -0.18 -38.34 13.29
C GLU A 135 -1.26 -38.86 12.34
N LYS A 136 -1.66 -38.09 11.33
CA LYS A 136 -2.56 -38.58 10.27
C LYS A 136 -1.95 -39.72 9.46
N GLY A 137 -0.63 -39.73 9.28
CA GLY A 137 0.10 -40.82 8.64
C GLY A 137 0.07 -42.10 9.49
N GLN A 138 0.31 -41.97 10.79
CA GLN A 138 0.24 -43.08 11.76
C GLN A 138 -1.19 -43.59 11.96
N GLN A 139 -2.20 -42.72 11.97
CA GLN A 139 -3.60 -43.15 11.99
C GLN A 139 -4.04 -43.82 10.68
N ARG A 140 -3.36 -43.53 9.56
CA ARG A 140 -3.56 -44.21 8.27
C ARG A 140 -2.76 -45.50 8.15
N GLU A 141 -1.68 -45.68 8.90
CA GLU A 141 -1.08 -46.99 9.08
C GLU A 141 -2.09 -47.87 9.83
N GLU A 142 -2.65 -48.86 9.12
CA GLU A 142 -3.50 -49.85 9.77
C GLU A 142 -2.76 -50.43 10.99
N PRO A 143 -3.45 -50.57 12.15
CA PRO A 143 -2.88 -51.14 13.35
C PRO A 143 -2.01 -52.36 13.06
N GLU A 144 -0.86 -52.48 13.73
CA GLU A 144 0.11 -53.55 13.43
C GLU A 144 -0.50 -54.95 13.43
N PHE A 145 -1.51 -55.20 14.28
CA PHE A 145 -2.22 -56.48 14.32
C PHE A 145 -2.99 -56.79 13.02
N LEU A 146 -3.53 -55.78 12.31
CA LEU A 146 -4.16 -55.97 11.00
C LEU A 146 -3.12 -56.36 9.96
N ARG A 147 -1.96 -55.69 9.96
CA ARG A 147 -0.81 -56.03 9.10
C ARG A 147 -0.31 -57.46 9.37
N VAL A 148 -0.18 -57.85 10.65
CA VAL A 148 0.23 -59.21 11.04
C VAL A 148 -0.82 -60.24 10.65
N LYS A 149 -2.11 -59.96 10.89
CA LYS A 149 -3.23 -60.83 10.48
C LYS A 149 -3.25 -61.04 8.97
N GLU A 150 -3.04 -59.99 8.18
CA GLU A 150 -2.99 -60.09 6.73
C GLU A 150 -1.79 -60.91 6.24
N ARG A 151 -0.60 -60.71 6.84
CA ARG A 151 0.59 -61.51 6.55
C ARG A 151 0.36 -62.99 6.83
N LEU A 152 -0.21 -63.33 7.98
CA LEU A 152 -0.53 -64.72 8.35
C LEU A 152 -1.59 -65.34 7.43
N ARG A 153 -2.59 -64.55 7.00
CA ARG A 153 -3.58 -64.99 6.00
C ARG A 153 -2.92 -65.35 4.67
N ARG A 154 -1.93 -64.55 4.23
CA ARG A 154 -1.18 -64.77 2.98
C ARG A 154 -0.24 -65.97 3.06
N THR A 155 0.34 -66.26 4.23
CA THR A 155 1.20 -67.44 4.41
C THR A 155 0.40 -68.73 4.57
N GLY A 156 -0.75 -68.70 5.24
CA GLY A 156 -1.60 -69.88 5.41
C GLY A 156 -2.33 -70.35 4.13
N SER A 157 -2.32 -69.54 3.07
CA SER A 157 -2.92 -69.89 1.79
C SER A 157 -1.95 -70.52 0.79
N LEU A 158 -0.64 -70.55 1.08
CA LEU A 158 0.35 -71.28 0.27
C LEU A 158 0.49 -72.76 0.70
N ASP A 159 -0.05 -73.14 1.85
CA ASP A 159 0.05 -74.51 2.40
C ASP A 159 -1.25 -75.34 2.19
N ALA A 160 -2.29 -74.74 1.63
CA ALA A 160 -3.58 -75.38 1.37
C ALA A 160 -3.80 -75.72 -0.12
N GLY A 161 -2.71 -75.98 -0.86
CA GLY A 161 -2.71 -76.21 -2.31
C GLY A 161 -2.10 -77.52 -2.78
N GLU A 162 -1.75 -78.45 -1.88
CA GLU A 162 -1.24 -79.78 -2.26
C GLU A 162 -2.05 -80.89 -1.61
N LYS A 163 -3.33 -81.03 -1.99
CA LYS A 163 -4.04 -82.31 -2.06
C LYS A 163 -5.02 -82.26 -3.23
N GLU A 164 -5.12 -83.38 -3.93
CA GLU A 164 -5.91 -83.67 -5.15
C GLU A 164 -5.15 -83.50 -6.48
N LEU A 165 -4.25 -84.45 -6.79
CA LEU A 165 -4.44 -85.49 -7.83
C LEU A 165 -3.25 -86.45 -7.88
#